data_AF-A0A2G1W9K7-F1
#
_entry.id   AF-A0A2G1W9K7-F1
#
_cell.length_a   1.000
_cell.length_b   1.000
_cell.length_c   1.000
_cell.angle_alpha   90.00
_cell.angle_beta   90.00
_cell.angle_gamma   90.00
#
_symmetry.space_group_name_H-M   'P 1'
#
loop_
_entity.id
_entity.type
_entity.pdbx_description
1 polymer ?
#
loop_
_entity_poly.entity_id
_entity_poly.type
_entity_poly.pdbx_seq_one_letter_code
_entity_poly.pdbx_strand_id
1 'polypeptide(L)'
;MSVLNRRSFRYPIAFLLFACLCVAGFFAGYRTGYSSGYSSGRAKYQSEEPYPVVYQVGDLIRATRDAGDSPDTPLDFSMLMQATQSVVFPGEWAQLGGNCSMAPFPSLELLVIDATSGVHARTAELFEDMDSLKPAITEIEQQRLEWKRMQQEQVSKALEPVSKRLGETLVPLAGDVDMSGKWNVKIVTPDGKPATNQYTFIDQETFEAQSSDPFFQPGKQWFSVSDGAMVAIGTGFHAAMGSDDDLILVPTNDPTTYLRLTRTNN
;
A
#
# COMPACT_ATOMS: atom_id res chain seq x y z
N MET A 1 -48.36 6.07 -7.08
CA MET A 1 -48.07 6.05 -5.63
C MET A 1 -47.74 4.62 -5.23
N SER A 2 -46.48 4.28 -4.99
CA SER A 2 -46.07 2.99 -4.41
C SER A 2 -45.43 3.23 -3.05
N VAL A 3 -45.95 2.56 -2.03
CA VAL A 3 -45.50 2.64 -0.64
C VAL A 3 -44.47 1.53 -0.43
N LEU A 4 -43.22 1.90 -0.14
CA LEU A 4 -42.16 0.96 0.20
C LEU A 4 -42.27 0.53 1.68
N ASN A 5 -42.40 -0.77 1.87
CA ASN A 5 -42.54 -1.46 3.15
C ASN A 5 -41.14 -1.69 3.78
N ARG A 6 -40.74 -0.91 4.78
CA ARG A 6 -39.52 -1.16 5.58
C ARG A 6 -39.83 -2.15 6.70
N ARG A 7 -39.43 -3.41 6.53
CA ARG A 7 -39.38 -4.40 7.63
C ARG A 7 -38.16 -4.12 8.50
N SER A 8 -38.37 -3.53 9.68
CA SER A 8 -37.33 -3.44 10.72
C SER A 8 -37.19 -4.79 11.43
N PHE A 9 -36.02 -5.43 11.33
CA PHE A 9 -35.68 -6.59 12.14
C PHE A 9 -35.58 -6.17 13.62
N ARG A 10 -36.57 -6.54 14.43
CA ARG A 10 -36.55 -6.37 15.88
C ARG A 10 -35.98 -7.64 16.49
N TYR A 11 -34.66 -7.70 16.68
CA TYR A 11 -34.07 -8.76 17.49
C TYR A 11 -34.49 -8.56 18.95
N PRO A 12 -35.01 -9.60 19.63
CA PRO A 12 -35.44 -9.47 21.01
C PRO A 12 -34.22 -9.17 21.89
N ILE A 13 -34.35 -8.16 22.75
CA ILE A 13 -33.31 -7.69 23.69
C ILE A 13 -32.65 -8.85 24.46
N ALA A 14 -33.40 -9.91 24.75
CA ALA A 14 -32.89 -11.13 25.38
C ALA A 14 -31.74 -11.80 24.62
N PHE A 15 -31.78 -11.82 23.28
CA PHE A 15 -30.72 -12.43 22.45
C PHE A 15 -29.43 -11.59 22.49
N LEU A 16 -29.56 -10.27 22.47
CA LEU A 16 -28.43 -9.34 22.65
C LEU A 16 -27.78 -9.50 24.03
N LEU A 17 -28.58 -9.60 25.09
CA LEU A 17 -28.06 -9.78 26.45
C LEU A 17 -27.35 -11.13 26.61
N PHE A 18 -27.88 -12.20 26.01
CA PHE A 18 -27.23 -13.51 26.02
C PHE A 18 -25.90 -13.49 25.27
N ALA A 19 -25.86 -12.88 24.08
CA ALA A 19 -24.61 -12.71 23.33
C ALA A 19 -23.57 -11.90 24.12
N CYS A 20 -23.97 -10.81 24.79
CA CYS A 20 -23.09 -10.04 25.66
C CYS A 20 -22.57 -10.88 26.84
N LEU A 21 -23.39 -11.73 27.44
CA LEU A 21 -22.98 -12.62 28.54
C LEU A 21 -21.99 -13.69 28.07
N CYS A 22 -22.20 -14.28 26.89
CA CYS A 22 -21.27 -15.25 26.29
C CYS A 22 -19.91 -14.61 26.01
N VAL A 23 -19.90 -13.40 25.45
CA VAL A 23 -18.68 -12.64 25.19
C VAL A 23 -17.98 -12.27 26.50
N ALA A 24 -18.71 -11.81 27.52
CA ALA A 24 -18.15 -11.49 28.83
C ALA A 24 -17.54 -12.72 29.55
N GLY A 25 -18.23 -13.87 29.48
CA GLY A 25 -17.73 -15.14 30.03
C GLY A 25 -16.46 -15.62 29.33
N PHE A 26 -16.39 -15.48 28.00
CA PHE A 26 -15.20 -15.78 27.22
C PHE A 26 -14.02 -14.90 27.62
N PHE A 27 -14.21 -13.58 27.74
CA PHE A 27 -13.15 -12.65 28.18
C PHE A 27 -12.71 -12.88 29.63
N ALA A 28 -13.65 -13.19 30.54
CA ALA A 28 -13.33 -13.49 31.94
C ALA A 28 -12.53 -14.80 32.08
N GLY A 29 -12.91 -15.83 31.31
CA GLY A 29 -12.18 -17.09 31.23
C GLY A 29 -10.77 -16.91 30.66
N TYR A 30 -10.64 -16.17 29.54
CA TYR A 30 -9.36 -15.86 28.92
C TYR A 30 -8.41 -15.11 29.88
N ARG A 31 -8.91 -14.08 30.57
CA ARG A 31 -8.10 -13.27 31.50
C ARG A 31 -7.63 -14.07 32.72
N THR A 32 -8.48 -14.96 33.25
CA THR A 32 -8.16 -15.75 34.45
C THR A 32 -7.28 -16.96 34.13
N GLY A 33 -7.54 -17.64 33.01
CA GLY A 33 -6.68 -18.73 32.53
C GLY A 33 -5.28 -18.24 32.15
N TYR A 34 -5.21 -17.09 31.49
CA TYR A 34 -3.93 -16.45 31.16
C TYR A 34 -3.17 -16.02 32.41
N SER A 35 -3.79 -15.33 33.38
CA SER A 35 -3.08 -14.87 34.58
C SER A 35 -2.59 -16.00 35.49
N SER A 36 -3.34 -17.10 35.61
CA SER A 36 -2.98 -18.27 36.42
C SER A 36 -1.86 -19.11 35.76
N GLY A 37 -1.92 -19.32 34.45
CA GLY A 37 -0.82 -19.94 33.69
C GLY A 37 0.45 -19.07 33.66
N TYR A 38 0.28 -17.76 33.55
CA TYR A 38 1.38 -16.79 33.51
C TYR A 38 2.09 -16.67 34.87
N SER A 39 1.36 -16.64 35.99
CA SER A 39 1.95 -16.53 37.33
C SER A 39 2.70 -17.79 37.80
N SER A 40 2.19 -18.97 37.46
CA SER A 40 2.86 -20.24 37.77
C SER A 40 4.05 -20.54 36.84
N GLY A 41 4.00 -20.09 35.58
CA GLY A 41 5.11 -20.18 34.63
C GLY A 41 6.24 -19.18 34.90
N ARG A 42 5.91 -17.93 35.30
CA ARG A 42 6.88 -16.84 35.49
C ARG A 42 7.96 -17.17 36.52
N ALA A 43 7.63 -17.89 37.59
CA ALA A 43 8.61 -18.33 38.59
C ALA A 43 9.64 -19.33 38.02
N LYS A 44 9.24 -20.17 37.06
CA LYS A 44 10.12 -21.12 36.36
C LYS A 44 11.03 -20.40 35.35
N TYR A 45 10.48 -19.46 34.59
CA TYR A 45 11.23 -18.71 33.57
C TYR A 45 12.22 -17.71 34.17
N GLN A 46 11.91 -17.10 35.31
CA GLN A 46 12.81 -16.17 36.00
C GLN A 46 14.05 -16.85 36.60
N SER A 47 14.03 -18.17 36.79
CA SER A 47 15.18 -18.96 37.25
C SER A 47 15.96 -19.63 36.11
N GLU A 48 15.52 -19.47 34.87
CA GLU A 48 16.14 -20.09 33.70
C GLU A 48 17.22 -19.17 33.13
N GLU A 49 18.41 -19.71 32.91
CA GLU A 49 19.48 -18.97 32.23
C GLU A 49 19.15 -18.89 30.73
N PRO A 50 19.31 -17.71 30.09
CA PRO A 50 19.18 -17.58 28.64
C PRO A 50 20.14 -18.53 27.91
N TYR A 51 19.69 -19.07 26.78
CA TYR A 51 20.54 -19.85 25.90
C TYR A 51 20.31 -19.47 24.43
N PRO A 52 21.35 -19.56 23.58
CA PRO A 52 21.23 -19.16 22.19
C PRO A 52 20.52 -20.23 21.35
N VAL A 53 19.54 -19.79 20.54
CA VAL A 53 18.87 -20.57 19.49
C VAL A 53 18.96 -19.82 18.17
N VAL A 54 19.17 -20.57 17.10
CA VAL A 54 19.25 -20.06 15.73
C VAL A 54 17.92 -20.27 15.01
N TYR A 55 17.35 -19.21 14.47
CA TYR A 55 16.13 -19.23 13.66
C TYR A 55 16.47 -18.92 12.20
N GLN A 56 15.99 -19.76 11.28
CA GLN A 56 16.03 -19.49 9.84
C GLN A 56 14.82 -18.63 9.47
N VAL A 57 15.05 -17.36 9.14
CA VAL A 57 13.97 -16.39 8.89
C VAL A 57 14.10 -15.68 7.54
N GLY A 58 15.08 -16.07 6.72
CA GLY A 58 15.30 -15.51 5.39
C GLY A 58 14.05 -15.49 4.53
N ASP A 59 13.38 -16.64 4.42
CA ASP A 59 12.16 -16.78 3.64
C ASP A 59 11.01 -15.91 4.18
N LEU A 60 10.96 -15.68 5.49
CA LEU A 60 9.95 -14.79 6.11
C LEU A 60 10.18 -13.34 5.68
N ILE A 61 11.42 -12.87 5.77
CA ILE A 61 11.79 -11.50 5.40
C ILE A 61 11.59 -11.28 3.90
N ARG A 62 11.97 -12.28 3.07
CA ARG A 62 11.81 -12.23 1.61
C ARG A 62 10.34 -12.18 1.19
N ALA A 63 9.46 -12.94 1.85
CA ALA A 63 8.04 -12.98 1.53
C ALA A 63 7.29 -11.68 1.89
N THR A 64 7.83 -10.88 2.82
CA THR A 64 7.25 -9.59 3.23
C THR A 64 7.94 -8.39 2.59
N ARG A 65 8.83 -8.63 1.62
CA ARG A 65 9.62 -7.59 0.99
C ARG A 65 8.81 -6.86 -0.08
N ASP A 66 9.06 -5.55 -0.25
CA ASP A 66 8.43 -4.80 -1.33
C ASP A 66 8.83 -5.36 -2.71
N ALA A 67 7.86 -5.44 -3.62
CA ALA A 67 8.04 -6.02 -4.96
C ALA A 67 9.05 -5.28 -5.87
N GLY A 68 9.54 -4.11 -5.46
CA GLY A 68 10.51 -3.30 -6.24
C GLY A 68 11.98 -3.60 -5.94
N ASP A 69 12.24 -4.54 -5.03
CA ASP A 69 13.48 -4.59 -4.28
C ASP A 69 14.34 -5.78 -4.77
N SER A 70 15.58 -5.51 -5.25
CA SER A 70 16.39 -6.52 -5.95
C SER A 70 16.70 -7.74 -5.08
N PRO A 71 16.61 -8.99 -5.58
CA PRO A 71 16.88 -10.21 -4.80
C PRO A 71 18.28 -10.25 -4.17
N ASP A 72 19.22 -9.48 -4.70
CA ASP A 72 20.62 -9.36 -4.24
C ASP A 72 20.84 -8.33 -3.13
N THR A 73 19.79 -7.57 -2.77
CA THR A 73 19.91 -6.58 -1.67
C THR A 73 19.98 -7.33 -0.34
N PRO A 74 20.87 -6.93 0.58
CA PRO A 74 20.92 -7.51 1.92
C PRO A 74 19.55 -7.44 2.61
N LEU A 75 19.15 -8.54 3.25
CA LEU A 75 17.90 -8.58 4.02
C LEU A 75 17.99 -7.65 5.24
N ASP A 76 16.96 -6.83 5.42
CA ASP A 76 16.81 -6.02 6.62
C ASP A 76 15.99 -6.78 7.68
N PHE A 77 16.63 -7.05 8.81
CA PHE A 77 16.04 -7.77 9.94
C PHE A 77 15.34 -6.82 10.92
N SER A 78 15.50 -5.51 10.78
CA SER A 78 15.09 -4.52 11.77
C SER A 78 13.61 -4.61 12.09
N MET A 79 12.76 -4.75 11.06
CA MET A 79 11.31 -4.87 11.22
C MET A 79 10.91 -6.17 11.93
N LEU A 80 11.50 -7.31 11.55
CA LEU A 80 11.23 -8.61 12.17
C LEU A 80 11.68 -8.62 13.64
N MET A 81 12.87 -8.09 13.92
CA MET A 81 13.41 -7.97 15.27
C MET A 81 12.52 -7.05 16.14
N GLN A 82 12.12 -5.89 15.61
CA GLN A 82 11.24 -4.96 16.31
C GLN A 82 9.87 -5.58 16.60
N ALA A 83 9.28 -6.28 15.62
CA ALA A 83 8.01 -6.99 15.80
C ALA A 83 8.13 -8.08 16.87
N THR A 84 9.20 -8.88 16.82
CA THR A 84 9.49 -9.92 17.81
C THR A 84 9.62 -9.32 19.20
N GLN A 85 10.38 -8.23 19.35
CA GLN A 85 10.56 -7.55 20.64
C GLN A 85 9.26 -6.96 21.21
N SER A 86 8.37 -6.49 20.32
CA SER A 86 7.12 -5.85 20.70
C SER A 86 6.01 -6.84 21.08
N VAL A 87 6.06 -8.06 20.53
CA VAL A 87 5.01 -9.08 20.71
C VAL A 87 5.43 -10.16 21.71
N VAL A 88 6.69 -10.55 21.71
CA VAL A 88 7.22 -11.61 22.57
C VAL A 88 7.76 -10.97 23.84
N PHE A 89 7.00 -11.06 24.93
CA PHE A 89 7.41 -10.62 26.28
C PHE A 89 8.28 -9.35 26.30
N PRO A 90 7.74 -8.16 25.97
CA PRO A 90 8.56 -6.97 25.72
C PRO A 90 9.55 -6.61 26.84
N GLY A 91 9.17 -6.82 28.10
CA GLY A 91 10.03 -6.53 29.25
C GLY A 91 11.24 -7.46 29.42
N GLU A 92 11.36 -8.54 28.65
CA GLU A 92 12.43 -9.52 28.79
C GLU A 92 13.65 -9.19 27.90
N TRP A 93 13.56 -8.23 26.99
CA TRP A 93 14.65 -7.85 26.08
C TRP A 93 15.63 -6.86 26.70
N ALA A 94 16.92 -7.00 26.35
CA ALA A 94 18.02 -6.16 26.85
C ALA A 94 17.81 -4.66 26.62
N GLN A 95 17.15 -4.28 25.52
CA GLN A 95 16.82 -2.89 25.22
C GLN A 95 15.84 -2.26 26.24
N LEU A 96 15.07 -3.09 26.94
CA LEU A 96 14.11 -2.69 27.98
C LEU A 96 14.58 -3.12 29.38
N GLY A 97 15.87 -3.49 29.52
CA GLY A 97 16.48 -3.88 30.80
C GLY A 97 16.29 -5.34 31.20
N GLY A 98 15.82 -6.20 30.27
CA GLY A 98 15.71 -7.64 30.47
C GLY A 98 17.00 -8.41 30.11
N ASN A 99 16.94 -9.74 30.22
CA ASN A 99 18.10 -10.62 30.05
C ASN A 99 18.19 -11.28 28.65
N CYS A 100 17.21 -11.07 27.78
CA CYS A 100 17.18 -11.67 26.45
C CYS A 100 17.83 -10.76 25.41
N SER A 101 18.50 -11.34 24.42
CA SER A 101 19.09 -10.60 23.32
C SER A 101 18.81 -11.27 21.98
N MET A 102 18.97 -10.51 20.90
CA MET A 102 18.82 -11.03 19.54
C MET A 102 19.81 -10.32 18.61
N ALA A 103 20.35 -11.06 17.65
CA ALA A 103 21.30 -10.55 16.68
C ALA A 103 21.06 -11.19 15.30
N PRO A 104 21.00 -10.40 14.21
CA PRO A 104 20.87 -10.93 12.87
C PRO A 104 22.22 -11.43 12.34
N PHE A 105 22.16 -12.42 11.46
CA PHE A 105 23.28 -12.89 10.65
C PHE A 105 22.89 -12.84 9.17
N PRO A 106 22.95 -11.65 8.52
CA PRO A 106 22.34 -11.44 7.21
C PRO A 106 22.88 -12.34 6.09
N SER A 107 24.17 -12.69 6.13
CA SER A 107 24.80 -13.52 5.10
C SER A 107 24.35 -14.98 5.09
N LEU A 108 23.75 -15.46 6.19
CA LEU A 108 23.14 -16.80 6.27
C LEU A 108 21.62 -16.72 6.45
N GLU A 109 21.06 -15.51 6.43
CA GLU A 109 19.64 -15.26 6.62
C GLU A 109 19.08 -15.79 7.96
N LEU A 110 19.90 -15.71 9.01
CA LEU A 110 19.59 -16.25 10.34
C LEU A 110 19.33 -15.13 11.35
N LEU A 111 18.50 -15.44 12.34
CA LEU A 111 18.36 -14.65 13.56
C LEU A 111 18.78 -15.51 14.75
N VAL A 112 19.79 -15.06 15.49
CA VAL A 112 20.21 -15.70 16.74
C VAL A 112 19.51 -14.99 17.88
N ILE A 113 18.84 -15.76 18.75
CA ILE A 113 18.16 -15.25 19.93
C ILE A 113 18.73 -15.96 21.14
N ASP A 114 19.16 -15.20 22.13
CA ASP A 114 19.61 -15.71 23.43
C ASP A 114 18.54 -15.36 24.46
N ALA A 115 17.76 -16.36 24.88
CA ALA A 115 16.57 -16.13 25.69
C ALA A 115 16.17 -17.36 26.54
N THR A 116 15.16 -17.20 27.38
CA THR A 116 14.58 -18.30 28.17
C THR A 116 13.67 -19.17 27.31
N SER A 117 13.37 -20.40 27.76
CA SER A 117 12.53 -21.35 27.00
C SER A 117 11.14 -20.80 26.67
N GLY A 118 10.56 -19.99 27.56
CA GLY A 118 9.27 -19.35 27.34
C GLY A 118 9.31 -18.31 26.22
N VAL A 119 10.38 -17.52 26.15
CA VAL A 119 10.60 -16.57 25.04
C VAL A 119 10.80 -17.33 23.73
N HIS A 120 11.61 -18.41 23.74
CA HIS A 120 11.81 -19.24 22.55
C HIS A 120 10.53 -19.87 22.02
N ALA A 121 9.70 -20.43 22.90
CA ALA A 121 8.41 -21.01 22.52
C ALA A 121 7.52 -19.96 21.85
N ARG A 122 7.41 -18.77 22.46
CA ARG A 122 6.57 -17.70 21.93
C ARG A 122 7.13 -17.08 20.64
N THR A 123 8.45 -17.02 20.48
CA THR A 123 9.07 -16.62 19.22
C THR A 123 8.82 -17.64 18.11
N ALA A 124 8.90 -18.94 18.41
CA ALA A 124 8.60 -19.98 17.44
C ALA A 124 7.15 -19.90 16.97
N GLU A 125 6.19 -19.74 17.90
CA GLU A 125 4.77 -19.51 17.57
C GLU A 125 4.58 -18.29 16.67
N LEU A 126 5.23 -17.16 16.98
CA LEU A 126 5.14 -15.95 16.15
C LEU A 126 5.64 -16.19 14.72
N PHE A 127 6.78 -16.87 14.57
CA PHE A 127 7.35 -17.12 13.24
C PHE A 127 6.52 -18.12 12.44
N GLU A 128 5.91 -19.11 13.09
CA GLU A 128 4.96 -20.03 12.47
C GLU A 128 3.68 -19.31 12.02
N ASP A 129 3.13 -18.43 12.88
CA ASP A 129 1.98 -17.58 12.54
C ASP A 129 2.29 -16.72 11.30
N MET A 130 3.47 -16.10 11.25
CA MET A 130 3.89 -15.30 10.09
C MET A 130 4.12 -16.15 8.83
N ASP A 131 4.68 -17.35 8.96
CA ASP A 131 4.90 -18.27 7.84
C ASP A 131 3.58 -18.67 7.19
N SER A 132 2.54 -18.89 8.01
CA SER A 132 1.20 -19.23 7.55
C SER A 132 0.54 -18.14 6.69
N LEU A 133 1.00 -16.87 6.80
CA LEU A 133 0.48 -15.74 6.03
C LEU A 133 1.12 -15.61 4.64
N LYS A 134 2.29 -16.24 4.39
CA LYS A 134 3.01 -16.11 3.11
C LYS A 134 2.15 -16.42 1.87
N PRO A 135 1.33 -17.49 1.86
CA PRO A 135 0.49 -17.79 0.69
C PRO A 135 -0.52 -16.69 0.40
N ALA A 136 -1.13 -16.10 1.44
CA ALA A 136 -2.08 -15.01 1.29
C ALA A 136 -1.41 -13.73 0.77
N ILE A 137 -0.20 -13.42 1.24
CA ILE A 137 0.60 -12.28 0.71
C ILE A 137 0.90 -12.50 -0.77
N THR A 138 1.35 -13.70 -1.14
CA THR A 138 1.67 -14.06 -2.53
C THR A 138 0.45 -13.92 -3.45
N GLU A 139 -0.72 -14.38 -2.99
CA GLU A 139 -1.98 -14.24 -3.74
C GLU A 139 -2.38 -12.76 -3.93
N ILE A 140 -2.27 -11.94 -2.88
CA ILE A 140 -2.55 -10.51 -2.95
C ILE A 140 -1.61 -9.81 -3.96
N GLU A 141 -0.33 -10.15 -3.98
CA GLU A 141 0.63 -9.60 -4.94
C GLU A 141 0.31 -10.01 -6.38
N GLN A 142 -0.05 -11.27 -6.61
CA GLN A 142 -0.47 -11.76 -7.93
C GLN A 142 -1.72 -11.02 -8.40
N GLN A 143 -2.75 -10.92 -7.55
CA GLN A 143 -3.96 -10.16 -7.84
C GLN A 143 -3.65 -8.69 -8.16
N ARG A 144 -2.71 -8.08 -7.44
CA ARG A 144 -2.27 -6.70 -7.68
C ARG A 144 -1.59 -6.54 -9.04
N LEU A 145 -0.73 -7.48 -9.43
CA LEU A 145 -0.06 -7.48 -10.73
C LEU A 145 -1.05 -7.70 -11.88
N GLU A 146 -2.01 -8.61 -11.71
CA GLU A 146 -3.09 -8.81 -12.67
C GLU A 146 -3.95 -7.57 -12.81
N TRP A 147 -4.33 -6.94 -11.69
CA TRP A 147 -5.08 -5.69 -11.69
C TRP A 147 -4.33 -4.58 -12.40
N LYS A 148 -3.02 -4.42 -12.15
CA LYS A 148 -2.17 -3.46 -12.86
C LYS A 148 -2.16 -3.71 -14.38
N ARG A 149 -2.03 -4.97 -14.81
CA ARG A 149 -2.07 -5.33 -16.24
C ARG A 149 -3.43 -5.00 -16.86
N MET A 150 -4.53 -5.37 -16.21
CA MET A 150 -5.88 -5.05 -16.67
C MET A 150 -6.10 -3.54 -16.77
N GLN A 151 -5.64 -2.77 -15.78
CA GLN A 151 -5.71 -1.31 -15.79
C GLN A 151 -4.91 -0.72 -16.96
N GLN A 152 -3.67 -1.16 -17.17
CA GLN A 152 -2.84 -0.72 -18.30
C GLN A 152 -3.49 -1.05 -19.65
N GLU A 153 -4.08 -2.24 -19.79
CA GLU A 153 -4.80 -2.64 -21.01
C GLU A 153 -6.02 -1.75 -21.25
N GLN A 154 -6.81 -1.45 -20.20
CA GLN A 154 -7.96 -0.56 -20.31
C GLN A 154 -7.56 0.85 -20.71
N VAL A 155 -6.51 1.41 -20.09
CA VAL A 155 -5.97 2.72 -20.43
C VAL A 155 -5.47 2.73 -21.87
N SER A 156 -4.72 1.71 -22.29
CA SER A 156 -4.22 1.59 -23.67
C SER A 156 -5.36 1.56 -24.71
N LYS A 157 -6.44 0.80 -24.45
CA LYS A 157 -7.65 0.80 -25.29
C LYS A 157 -8.32 2.16 -25.35
N ALA A 158 -8.39 2.88 -24.23
CA ALA A 158 -8.98 4.22 -24.19
C ALA A 158 -8.14 5.25 -24.97
N LEU A 159 -6.82 5.06 -25.03
CA LEU A 159 -5.89 5.92 -25.75
C LEU A 159 -5.77 5.61 -27.25
N GLU A 160 -6.20 4.43 -27.70
CA GLU A 160 -6.11 3.97 -29.09
C GLU A 160 -6.67 4.99 -30.13
N PRO A 161 -7.84 5.63 -29.92
CA PRO A 161 -8.35 6.62 -30.86
C PRO A 161 -7.44 7.83 -31.01
N VAL A 162 -6.82 8.27 -29.90
CA VAL A 162 -5.91 9.43 -29.89
C VAL A 162 -4.56 9.06 -30.49
N SER A 163 -4.02 7.89 -30.14
CA SER A 163 -2.81 7.32 -30.75
C SER A 163 -2.92 7.24 -32.29
N LYS A 164 -4.04 6.74 -32.82
CA LYS A 164 -4.28 6.69 -34.28
C LYS A 164 -4.35 8.08 -34.94
N ARG A 165 -4.89 9.09 -34.25
CA ARG A 165 -4.97 10.46 -34.76
C ARG A 165 -3.61 11.16 -34.76
N LEU A 166 -2.80 10.90 -33.74
CA LEU A 166 -1.45 11.44 -33.63
C LEU A 166 -0.46 10.72 -34.55
N GLY A 167 -0.73 9.45 -34.88
CA GLY A 167 0.19 8.61 -35.65
C GLY A 167 1.39 8.15 -34.82
N GLU A 168 1.28 8.18 -33.49
CA GLU A 168 2.33 7.84 -32.53
C GLU A 168 1.83 6.81 -31.52
N THR A 169 2.75 6.01 -30.97
CA THR A 169 2.44 5.05 -29.90
C THR A 169 2.43 5.79 -28.57
N LEU A 170 1.31 5.70 -27.85
CA LEU A 170 1.16 6.27 -26.52
C LEU A 170 1.46 5.22 -25.46
N VAL A 171 2.34 5.53 -24.52
CA VAL A 171 2.68 4.66 -23.39
C VAL A 171 1.97 5.18 -22.15
N PRO A 172 1.08 4.40 -21.50
CA PRO A 172 0.42 4.82 -20.26
C PRO A 172 1.42 5.36 -19.24
N LEU A 173 1.07 6.47 -18.60
CA LEU A 173 1.95 7.17 -17.66
C LEU A 173 2.28 6.26 -16.46
N ALA A 174 3.54 6.21 -16.05
CA ALA A 174 3.92 5.56 -14.79
C ALA A 174 3.55 6.46 -13.60
N GLY A 175 3.15 5.88 -12.46
CA GLY A 175 2.71 6.66 -11.29
C GLY A 175 3.78 7.54 -10.64
N ASP A 176 5.05 7.42 -11.02
CA ASP A 176 6.22 8.10 -10.44
C ASP A 176 6.83 9.18 -11.34
N VAL A 177 6.15 9.58 -12.42
CA VAL A 177 6.66 10.61 -13.34
C VAL A 177 6.73 11.97 -12.64
N ASP A 178 7.92 12.54 -12.60
CA ASP A 178 8.11 13.93 -12.19
C ASP A 178 7.44 14.87 -13.20
N MET A 179 6.44 15.62 -12.76
CA MET A 179 5.74 16.58 -13.61
C MET A 179 6.19 18.02 -13.37
N SER A 180 7.10 18.27 -12.43
CA SER A 180 7.45 19.61 -12.00
C SER A 180 7.94 20.51 -13.15
N GLY A 181 7.59 21.80 -13.07
CA GLY A 181 7.98 22.81 -14.04
C GLY A 181 6.84 23.31 -14.94
N LYS A 182 7.22 24.00 -16.02
CA LYS A 182 6.30 24.69 -16.92
C LYS A 182 6.00 23.85 -18.15
N TRP A 183 4.73 23.75 -18.50
CA TRP A 183 4.25 22.97 -19.63
C TRP A 183 3.37 23.84 -20.52
N ASN A 184 3.70 23.87 -21.80
CA ASN A 184 2.83 24.43 -22.82
C ASN A 184 1.76 23.41 -23.14
N VAL A 185 0.50 23.81 -23.07
CA VAL A 185 -0.65 22.93 -23.21
C VAL A 185 -1.36 23.27 -24.50
N LYS A 186 -1.45 22.29 -25.40
CA LYS A 186 -2.26 22.38 -26.61
C LYS A 186 -3.50 21.52 -26.44
N ILE A 187 -4.66 22.14 -26.42
CA ILE A 187 -5.96 21.48 -26.30
C ILE A 187 -6.48 21.23 -27.71
N VAL A 188 -6.67 19.97 -28.06
CA VAL A 188 -7.11 19.55 -29.39
C VAL A 188 -8.52 18.97 -29.29
N THR A 189 -9.47 19.72 -29.82
CA THR A 189 -10.89 19.36 -29.88
C THR A 189 -11.26 18.81 -31.27
N PRO A 190 -12.38 18.09 -31.41
CA PRO A 190 -12.82 17.49 -32.68
C PRO A 190 -13.05 18.50 -33.81
N ASP A 191 -13.42 19.74 -33.48
CA ASP A 191 -13.64 20.83 -34.43
C ASP A 191 -12.34 21.48 -34.92
N GLY A 192 -11.18 21.00 -34.45
CA GLY A 192 -9.87 21.34 -34.98
C GLY A 192 -9.40 22.76 -34.65
N LYS A 193 -10.03 23.43 -33.68
CA LYS A 193 -9.61 24.75 -33.18
C LYS A 193 -8.71 24.57 -31.96
N PRO A 194 -7.37 24.48 -32.12
CA PRO A 194 -6.50 24.31 -30.98
C PRO A 194 -6.54 25.54 -30.08
N ALA A 195 -6.83 25.33 -28.80
CA ALA A 195 -6.56 26.32 -27.76
C ALA A 195 -5.17 26.06 -27.17
N THR A 196 -4.47 27.13 -26.79
CA THR A 196 -3.18 27.02 -26.11
C THR A 196 -3.28 27.61 -24.72
N ASN A 197 -2.68 26.95 -23.74
CA ASN A 197 -2.58 27.38 -22.37
C ASN A 197 -1.18 27.05 -21.84
N GLN A 198 -0.87 27.48 -20.61
CA GLN A 198 0.35 27.09 -19.91
C GLN A 198 0.01 26.65 -18.50
N TYR A 199 0.49 25.47 -18.13
CA TYR A 199 0.39 24.93 -16.78
C TYR A 199 1.76 24.95 -16.10
N THR A 200 1.80 25.29 -14.82
CA THR A 200 3.01 25.17 -14.00
C THR A 200 2.74 24.18 -12.89
N PHE A 201 3.36 23.00 -12.97
CA PHE A 201 3.31 22.00 -11.90
C PHE A 201 4.33 22.42 -10.84
N ILE A 202 3.82 22.79 -9.67
CA ILE A 202 4.61 23.38 -8.58
C ILE A 202 5.26 22.28 -7.75
N ASP A 203 4.49 21.22 -7.48
CA ASP A 203 4.88 20.05 -6.71
C ASP A 203 4.08 18.83 -7.18
N GLN A 204 4.10 17.74 -6.42
CA GLN A 204 3.44 16.47 -6.77
C GLN A 204 1.90 16.51 -6.67
N GLU A 205 1.34 17.55 -6.06
CA GLU A 205 -0.09 17.64 -5.79
C GLU A 205 -0.72 18.93 -6.31
N THR A 206 0.08 19.93 -6.69
CA THR A 206 -0.39 21.27 -7.07
C THR A 206 0.14 21.69 -8.43
N PHE A 207 -0.76 22.18 -9.29
CA PHE A 207 -0.42 22.89 -10.52
C PHE A 207 -1.18 24.21 -10.63
N GLU A 208 -0.69 25.12 -11.45
CA GLU A 208 -1.31 26.41 -11.72
C GLU A 208 -1.58 26.56 -13.21
N ALA A 209 -2.86 26.77 -13.56
CA ALA A 209 -3.27 27.12 -14.92
C ALA A 209 -3.24 28.64 -15.10
N GLN A 210 -2.61 29.14 -16.18
CA GLN A 210 -2.50 30.59 -16.42
C GLN A 210 -3.79 31.22 -16.91
N SER A 211 -4.54 30.52 -17.76
CA SER A 211 -5.81 31.00 -18.28
C SER A 211 -6.91 29.95 -18.12
N SER A 212 -8.17 30.39 -18.26
CA SER A 212 -9.32 29.49 -18.25
C SER A 212 -9.32 28.66 -19.53
N ASP A 213 -9.58 27.36 -19.38
CA ASP A 213 -9.80 26.44 -20.49
C ASP A 213 -11.01 25.52 -20.18
N PRO A 214 -11.41 24.63 -21.11
CA PRO A 214 -12.58 23.77 -20.90
C PRO A 214 -12.52 22.87 -19.66
N PHE A 215 -11.33 22.63 -19.10
CA PHE A 215 -11.10 21.73 -17.98
C PHE A 215 -10.81 22.50 -16.68
N PHE A 216 -10.11 23.63 -16.78
CA PHE A 216 -9.45 24.27 -15.65
C PHE A 216 -9.69 25.79 -15.61
N GLN A 217 -9.89 26.31 -14.40
CA GLN A 217 -9.96 27.75 -14.13
C GLN A 217 -8.55 28.32 -13.85
N PRO A 218 -8.30 29.61 -14.09
CA PRO A 218 -7.00 30.18 -13.78
C PRO A 218 -6.70 30.09 -12.26
N GLY A 219 -5.44 29.85 -11.93
CA GLY A 219 -4.94 29.75 -10.55
C GLY A 219 -4.53 28.34 -10.13
N LYS A 220 -4.21 28.20 -8.85
CA LYS A 220 -3.70 26.95 -8.26
C LYS A 220 -4.79 25.92 -8.05
N GLN A 221 -4.48 24.69 -8.40
CA GLN A 221 -5.39 23.56 -8.39
C GLN A 221 -4.65 22.31 -7.92
N TRP A 222 -5.38 21.42 -7.25
CA TRP A 222 -4.83 20.13 -6.89
C TRP A 222 -4.93 19.15 -8.07
N PHE A 223 -3.95 18.26 -8.17
CA PHE A 223 -3.97 17.11 -9.06
C PHE A 223 -3.38 15.88 -8.35
N SER A 224 -3.61 14.71 -8.91
CA SER A 224 -3.00 13.46 -8.47
C SER A 224 -2.75 12.59 -9.69
N VAL A 225 -1.62 11.89 -9.69
CA VAL A 225 -1.19 10.99 -10.75
C VAL A 225 -1.12 9.57 -10.22
N SER A 226 -1.53 8.62 -11.05
CA SER A 226 -1.41 7.19 -10.80
C SER A 226 -1.17 6.46 -12.13
N ASP A 227 -0.83 5.17 -12.07
CA ASP A 227 -0.53 4.34 -13.24
C ASP A 227 -1.60 4.48 -14.35
N GLY A 228 -1.29 5.25 -15.39
CA GLY A 228 -2.12 5.52 -16.57
C GLY A 228 -3.24 6.55 -16.39
N ALA A 229 -3.29 7.27 -15.26
CA ALA A 229 -4.35 8.22 -14.98
C ALA A 229 -3.89 9.47 -14.23
N MET A 230 -4.53 10.59 -14.53
CA MET A 230 -4.41 11.84 -13.80
C MET A 230 -5.80 12.32 -13.39
N VAL A 231 -5.94 12.83 -12.17
CA VAL A 231 -7.17 13.48 -11.71
C VAL A 231 -6.84 14.90 -11.30
N ALA A 232 -7.62 15.87 -11.77
CA ALA A 232 -7.49 17.26 -11.39
C ALA A 232 -8.89 17.89 -11.25
N ILE A 233 -9.19 18.44 -10.06
CA ILE A 233 -10.50 19.01 -9.68
C ILE A 233 -11.68 18.15 -10.15
N GLY A 234 -11.67 16.86 -9.77
CA GLY A 234 -12.76 15.93 -10.10
C GLY A 234 -12.89 15.55 -11.57
N THR A 235 -12.02 16.06 -12.45
CA THR A 235 -11.91 15.61 -13.83
C THR A 235 -10.84 14.53 -13.92
N GLY A 236 -11.23 13.37 -14.42
CA GLY A 236 -10.32 12.26 -14.67
C GLY A 236 -9.79 12.28 -16.09
N PHE A 237 -8.52 11.93 -16.25
CA PHE A 237 -7.83 11.81 -17.53
C PHE A 237 -7.14 10.44 -17.60
N HIS A 238 -7.22 9.80 -18.76
CA HIS A 238 -6.23 8.81 -19.13
C HIS A 238 -4.94 9.56 -19.49
N ALA A 239 -3.83 9.18 -18.87
CA ALA A 239 -2.56 9.86 -19.02
C ALA A 239 -1.55 8.94 -19.69
N ALA A 240 -0.81 9.47 -20.66
CA ALA A 240 0.25 8.75 -21.37
C ALA A 240 1.37 9.66 -21.82
N MET A 241 2.56 9.10 -21.95
CA MET A 241 3.69 9.74 -22.60
C MET A 241 3.64 9.46 -24.11
N GLY A 242 3.81 10.51 -24.90
CA GLY A 242 4.08 10.45 -26.34
C GLY A 242 5.57 10.21 -26.63
N SER A 243 5.92 10.18 -27.92
CA SER A 243 7.30 9.90 -28.36
C SER A 243 8.33 10.99 -28.03
N ASP A 244 7.87 12.23 -27.82
CA ASP A 244 8.72 13.41 -27.62
C ASP A 244 8.80 13.83 -26.13
N ASP A 245 8.58 12.91 -25.20
CA ASP A 245 8.41 13.20 -23.76
C ASP A 245 7.24 14.17 -23.46
N ASP A 246 6.29 14.24 -24.40
CA ASP A 246 5.05 14.99 -24.23
C ASP A 246 4.06 14.19 -23.37
N LEU A 247 3.41 14.86 -22.45
CA LEU A 247 2.31 14.29 -21.68
C LEU A 247 1.00 14.49 -22.44
N ILE A 248 0.33 13.38 -22.75
CA ILE A 248 -0.99 13.34 -23.37
C ILE A 248 -2.03 13.04 -22.29
N LEU A 249 -3.00 13.94 -22.13
CA LEU A 249 -4.15 13.75 -21.26
C LEU A 249 -5.42 13.64 -22.10
N VAL A 250 -6.15 12.55 -21.91
CA VAL A 250 -7.43 12.29 -22.58
C VAL A 250 -8.54 12.25 -21.53
N PRO A 251 -9.50 13.18 -21.53
CA PRO A 251 -10.60 13.17 -20.56
C PRO A 251 -11.36 11.85 -20.58
N THR A 252 -11.64 11.27 -19.41
CA THR A 252 -12.33 9.98 -19.32
C THR A 252 -13.77 10.02 -19.81
N ASN A 253 -14.37 11.22 -19.84
CA ASN A 253 -15.74 11.47 -20.31
C ASN A 253 -15.81 11.94 -21.78
N ASP A 254 -14.70 12.33 -22.38
CA ASP A 254 -14.61 12.77 -23.79
C ASP A 254 -13.29 12.29 -24.42
N PRO A 255 -13.27 11.09 -25.01
CA PRO A 255 -12.07 10.55 -25.66
C PRO A 255 -11.77 11.22 -27.01
N THR A 256 -12.58 12.19 -27.43
CA THR A 256 -12.40 12.89 -28.71
C THR A 256 -11.60 14.18 -28.58
N THR A 257 -11.48 14.70 -27.36
CA THR A 257 -10.60 15.81 -27.00
C THR A 257 -9.35 15.27 -26.32
N TYR A 258 -8.19 15.87 -26.55
CA TYR A 258 -6.98 15.57 -25.78
C TYR A 258 -6.16 16.83 -25.54
N LEU A 259 -5.38 16.82 -24.47
CA LEU A 259 -4.39 17.84 -24.16
C LEU A 259 -3.02 17.24 -24.46
N ARG A 260 -2.21 17.95 -25.23
CA ARG A 260 -0.78 17.66 -25.42
C ARG A 260 0.03 18.69 -24.65
N LEU A 261 0.75 18.23 -23.64
CA LEU A 261 1.57 19.04 -22.76
C LEU A 261 3.03 18.81 -23.13
N THR A 262 3.73 19.88 -23.48
CA THR A 262 5.16 19.85 -23.82
C THR A 262 5.93 20.65 -22.78
N ARG A 263 6.99 20.07 -22.21
CA ARG A 263 7.85 20.79 -21.25
C ARG A 263 8.47 22.01 -21.91
N THR A 264 8.47 23.11 -21.17
CA THR A 264 9.16 24.34 -21.56
C THR A 264 10.54 24.26 -20.93
N ASN A 265 11.56 23.90 -21.73
CA ASN A 265 12.94 23.98 -21.26
C ASN A 265 13.26 25.46 -20.98
N ASN A 266 13.55 25.76 -19.73
CA ASN A 266 14.21 27.00 -19.31
C ASN A 266 15.68 26.68 -19.02
#